data_AF-D7FTY7-F1
#
_entry.id   AF-D7FTY7-F1
#
_cell.length_a   1.000
_cell.length_b   1.000
_cell.length_c   1.000
_cell.angle_alpha   90.00
_cell.angle_beta   90.00
_cell.angle_gamma   90.00
#
_symmetry.space_group_name_H-M   'P 1'
#
loop_
_entity.id
_entity.type
_entity.pdbx_description
1 polymer ?
#
loop_
_entity_poly.entity_id
_entity_poly.type
_entity_poly.pdbx_seq_one_letter_code
_entity_poly.pdbx_strand_id
1 'polypeptide(L)'
;MSASLQRSSALLRPVVTAHVRRLHSSVPKTSSAPGSASVLNADDGKLGTKLYHAVNMVVLAGVPAAVATSPSALTMPLDIVLGIAMPLHAHIGMNYVISDYVPKSARGGARGAMLAASVLATLGLLKLNLTGAGLTETLKATWRGPKPKEEGAK
;
A
#
# COMPACT_ATOMS: atom_id res chain seq x y z
N MET A 1 72.78 -30.63 42.08
CA MET A 1 72.53 -31.96 41.48
C MET A 1 71.28 -32.51 42.16
N SER A 2 70.15 -32.82 41.56
CA SER A 2 69.85 -33.23 40.19
C SER A 2 68.39 -32.90 39.88
N ALA A 3 68.13 -32.48 38.65
CA ALA A 3 66.77 -32.25 38.13
C ALA A 3 66.09 -33.58 37.83
N SER A 4 64.79 -33.69 38.14
CA SER A 4 63.94 -34.79 37.70
C SER A 4 62.67 -34.20 37.09
N LEU A 5 62.58 -34.31 35.77
CA LEU A 5 61.44 -33.99 34.93
C LEU A 5 60.41 -35.11 35.04
N GLN A 6 59.16 -34.79 35.38
CA GLN A 6 58.04 -35.70 35.14
C GLN A 6 56.94 -34.98 34.35
N ARG A 7 56.90 -35.31 33.05
CA ARG A 7 55.79 -34.99 32.16
C ARG A 7 54.59 -35.87 32.53
N SER A 8 53.41 -35.29 32.64
CA SER A 8 52.17 -36.01 32.35
C SER A 8 51.18 -35.09 31.65
N SER A 9 50.89 -35.50 30.43
CA SER A 9 49.95 -34.94 29.47
C SER A 9 48.50 -35.31 29.82
N ALA A 10 47.57 -34.64 29.14
CA ALA A 10 46.12 -34.90 29.09
C ALA A 10 45.33 -34.30 30.28
N LEU A 11 44.30 -33.47 30.11
CA LEU A 11 43.23 -33.49 29.12
C LEU A 11 42.68 -32.06 28.90
N LEU A 12 42.76 -31.54 27.68
CA LEU A 12 42.02 -30.34 27.28
C LEU A 12 40.55 -30.73 27.09
N ARG A 13 39.67 -30.26 27.97
CA ARG A 13 38.21 -30.36 27.81
C ARG A 13 37.76 -29.27 26.83
N PRO A 14 37.16 -29.58 25.68
CA PRO A 14 36.53 -28.56 24.88
C PRO A 14 35.21 -28.19 25.56
N VAL A 15 35.17 -27.04 26.23
CA VAL A 15 33.91 -26.44 26.65
C VAL A 15 33.30 -25.80 25.41
N VAL A 16 32.52 -26.57 24.66
CA VAL A 16 31.65 -26.05 23.60
C VAL A 16 30.46 -25.38 24.30
N THR A 17 30.59 -24.08 24.58
CA THR A 17 29.47 -23.26 25.05
C THR A 17 28.54 -23.01 23.86
N ALA A 18 27.58 -23.91 23.66
CA ALA A 18 26.53 -23.74 22.68
C ALA A 18 25.75 -22.45 22.96
N HIS A 19 26.01 -21.41 22.18
CA HIS A 19 25.20 -20.19 22.16
C HIS A 19 23.85 -20.56 21.54
N VAL A 20 22.88 -20.90 22.37
CA VAL A 20 21.48 -21.05 21.96
C VAL A 20 20.97 -19.67 21.55
N ARG A 21 21.11 -19.34 20.26
CA ARG A 21 20.53 -18.15 19.65
C ARG A 21 19.01 -18.34 19.72
N ARG A 22 18.38 -17.72 20.72
CA ARG A 22 16.94 -17.78 20.97
C ARG A 22 16.23 -17.13 19.78
N LEU A 23 15.79 -17.95 18.83
CA LEU A 23 14.99 -17.54 17.69
C LEU A 23 13.64 -17.07 18.24
N HIS A 24 13.42 -15.76 18.31
CA HIS A 24 12.08 -15.21 18.51
C HIS A 24 11.24 -15.56 17.28
N SER A 25 10.40 -16.59 17.38
CA SER A 25 9.29 -16.76 16.46
C SER A 25 8.16 -15.85 16.94
N SER A 26 7.86 -14.81 16.16
CA SER A 26 6.65 -14.04 16.39
C SER A 26 5.45 -14.95 16.12
N VAL A 27 4.66 -15.24 17.15
CA VAL A 27 3.38 -15.94 17.03
C VAL A 27 2.55 -15.24 15.94
N PRO A 28 2.01 -15.96 14.94
CA PRO A 28 1.16 -15.34 13.94
C PRO A 28 -0.08 -14.77 14.64
N LYS A 29 -0.30 -13.46 14.53
CA LYS A 29 -1.56 -12.85 14.97
C LYS A 29 -2.69 -13.50 14.18
N THR A 30 -3.58 -14.18 14.89
CA THR A 30 -4.84 -14.67 14.38
C THR A 30 -5.62 -13.51 13.75
N SER A 31 -5.94 -13.66 12.48
CA SER A 31 -6.71 -12.70 11.68
C SER A 31 -8.02 -12.35 12.38
N SER A 32 -8.20 -11.09 12.75
CA SER A 32 -9.46 -10.55 13.26
C SER A 32 -10.58 -10.67 12.23
N ALA A 33 -11.79 -10.93 12.73
CA ALA A 33 -13.02 -11.23 12.00
C ALA A 33 -13.35 -10.32 10.79
N PRO A 34 -14.13 -10.81 9.79
CA PRO A 34 -14.55 -10.05 8.62
C PRO A 34 -15.65 -9.06 9.00
N GLY A 35 -15.24 -7.90 9.51
CA GLY A 35 -16.10 -6.76 9.80
C GLY A 35 -15.27 -5.49 9.77
N SER A 36 -15.88 -4.32 9.92
CA SER A 36 -15.32 -2.95 9.75
C SER A 36 -13.86 -2.74 10.19
N ALA A 37 -13.40 -3.47 11.21
CA ALA A 37 -11.98 -3.53 11.62
C ALA A 37 -11.01 -3.96 10.50
N SER A 38 -11.45 -4.80 9.55
CA SER A 38 -10.69 -5.24 8.38
C SER A 38 -10.45 -4.10 7.38
N VAL A 39 -11.44 -3.22 7.19
CA VAL A 39 -11.33 -2.05 6.30
C VAL A 39 -10.50 -0.93 6.95
N LEU A 40 -10.62 -0.79 8.27
CA LEU A 40 -9.83 0.15 9.06
C LEU A 40 -8.35 -0.25 9.11
N ASN A 41 -8.06 -1.55 9.22
CA ASN A 41 -6.70 -2.10 9.28
C ASN A 41 -6.33 -2.74 7.93
N ALA A 42 -6.42 -1.96 6.86
CA ALA A 42 -6.27 -2.46 5.49
C ALA A 42 -4.86 -2.98 5.15
N ASP A 43 -3.87 -2.66 5.99
CA ASP A 43 -2.48 -3.10 5.89
C ASP A 43 -2.19 -4.46 6.56
N ASP A 44 -3.15 -5.00 7.33
CA ASP A 44 -2.98 -6.23 8.09
C ASP A 44 -3.30 -7.51 7.28
N GLY A 45 -2.43 -8.51 7.40
CA GLY A 45 -2.67 -9.87 6.93
C GLY A 45 -2.35 -10.13 5.45
N LYS A 46 -2.27 -11.42 5.10
CA LYS A 46 -1.83 -11.88 3.77
C LYS A 46 -2.79 -11.47 2.65
N LEU A 47 -4.08 -11.35 2.95
CA LEU A 47 -5.09 -10.98 1.97
C LEU A 47 -4.99 -9.49 1.61
N GLY A 48 -4.81 -8.61 2.59
CA GLY A 48 -4.60 -7.17 2.36
C GLY A 48 -3.39 -6.90 1.48
N THR A 49 -2.26 -7.57 1.76
CA THR A 49 -1.05 -7.45 0.94
C THR A 49 -1.26 -7.97 -0.50
N LYS A 50 -1.95 -9.10 -0.69
CA LYS A 50 -2.27 -9.60 -2.04
C LYS A 50 -3.17 -8.64 -2.81
N LEU A 51 -4.19 -8.11 -2.15
CA LEU A 51 -5.07 -7.10 -2.74
C LEU A 51 -4.27 -5.86 -3.14
N TYR A 52 -3.38 -5.37 -2.27
CA TYR A 52 -2.51 -4.24 -2.56
C TYR A 52 -1.65 -4.47 -3.80
N HIS A 53 -1.01 -5.63 -3.92
CA HIS A 53 -0.24 -5.97 -5.12
C HIS A 53 -1.10 -6.04 -6.38
N ALA A 54 -2.30 -6.61 -6.30
CA ALA A 54 -3.22 -6.65 -7.43
C ALA A 54 -3.61 -5.24 -7.87
N VAL A 55 -3.95 -4.36 -6.93
CA VAL A 55 -4.27 -2.95 -7.20
C VAL A 55 -3.07 -2.21 -7.79
N ASN A 56 -1.85 -2.47 -7.31
CA ASN A 56 -0.64 -1.88 -7.88
C ASN A 56 -0.46 -2.27 -9.35
N MET A 57 -0.73 -3.53 -9.72
CA MET A 57 -0.67 -3.97 -11.12
C MET A 57 -1.77 -3.31 -11.96
N VAL A 58 -2.98 -3.15 -11.41
CA VAL A 58 -4.07 -2.44 -12.09
C VAL A 58 -3.69 -0.98 -12.35
N VAL A 59 -3.13 -0.27 -11.38
CA VAL A 59 -2.70 1.13 -11.57
C VAL A 59 -1.54 1.20 -12.56
N LEU A 60 -0.53 0.33 -12.43
CA LEU A 60 0.64 0.27 -13.30
C LEU A 60 0.27 0.10 -14.77
N ALA A 61 -0.64 -0.83 -15.08
CA ALA A 61 -1.08 -1.07 -16.45
C ALA A 61 -2.18 -0.09 -16.90
N GLY A 62 -3.09 0.26 -15.99
CA GLY A 62 -4.27 1.05 -16.29
C GLY A 62 -3.95 2.49 -16.64
N VAL A 63 -3.00 3.14 -15.95
CA VAL A 63 -2.63 4.53 -16.22
C VAL A 63 -2.11 4.74 -17.65
N PRO A 64 -1.06 4.03 -18.13
CA PRO A 64 -0.60 4.19 -19.51
C PRO A 64 -1.66 3.75 -20.52
N ALA A 65 -2.44 2.70 -20.23
CA ALA A 65 -3.53 2.28 -21.10
C ALA A 65 -4.60 3.37 -21.25
N ALA A 66 -4.93 4.09 -20.18
CA ALA A 66 -5.94 5.15 -20.20
C ALA A 66 -5.49 6.33 -21.06
N VAL A 67 -4.24 6.75 -20.87
CA VAL A 67 -3.66 7.85 -21.67
C VAL A 67 -3.59 7.48 -23.15
N ALA A 68 -3.15 6.25 -23.47
CA ALA A 68 -2.98 5.76 -24.84
C ALA A 68 -4.29 5.55 -25.58
N THR A 69 -5.34 5.11 -24.88
CA THR A 69 -6.66 4.84 -25.48
C THR A 69 -7.55 6.08 -25.56
N SER A 70 -7.15 7.21 -24.98
CA SER A 70 -7.96 8.44 -25.03
C SER A 70 -7.72 9.28 -26.29
N PRO A 71 -8.77 9.82 -26.93
CA PRO A 71 -10.20 9.61 -26.64
C PRO A 71 -10.75 8.36 -27.36
N SER A 72 -11.41 7.44 -26.64
CA SER A 72 -12.12 6.28 -27.24
C SER A 72 -13.24 5.80 -26.32
N ALA A 73 -14.14 4.95 -26.81
CA ALA A 73 -15.21 4.37 -25.97
C ALA A 73 -14.68 3.51 -24.80
N LEU A 74 -13.42 3.07 -24.85
CA LEU A 74 -12.78 2.29 -23.77
C LEU A 74 -12.29 3.17 -22.62
N THR A 75 -12.24 4.49 -22.77
CA THR A 75 -11.74 5.37 -21.71
C THR A 75 -12.66 5.42 -20.51
N MET A 76 -13.98 5.40 -20.70
CA MET A 76 -14.95 5.50 -19.59
C MET A 76 -14.87 4.29 -18.64
N PRO A 77 -14.88 3.04 -19.11
CA PRO A 77 -14.65 1.88 -18.24
C PRO A 77 -13.30 1.93 -17.51
N LEU A 78 -12.25 2.36 -18.22
CA LEU A 78 -10.91 2.43 -17.66
C LEU A 78 -10.77 3.54 -16.60
N ASP A 79 -11.44 4.67 -16.82
CA ASP A 79 -11.55 5.75 -15.85
C ASP A 79 -12.32 5.31 -14.60
N ILE A 80 -13.39 4.51 -14.73
CA ILE A 80 -14.09 3.93 -13.57
C ILE A 80 -13.16 3.01 -12.77
N VAL A 81 -12.44 2.11 -13.45
CA VAL A 81 -11.48 1.20 -12.79
C VAL A 81 -10.41 1.99 -12.05
N LEU A 82 -9.80 2.99 -12.70
CA LEU A 82 -8.79 3.85 -12.08
C LEU A 82 -9.38 4.72 -10.96
N GLY A 83 -10.63 5.17 -11.10
CA GLY A 83 -11.34 5.95 -10.09
C GLY A 83 -11.57 5.20 -8.77
N ILE A 84 -11.58 3.87 -8.80
CA ILE A 84 -11.64 3.01 -7.60
C ILE A 84 -10.25 2.55 -7.18
N ALA A 85 -9.43 2.11 -8.13
CA ALA A 85 -8.10 1.55 -7.87
C ALA A 85 -7.15 2.58 -7.23
N MET A 86 -7.20 3.85 -7.67
CA MET A 86 -6.32 4.90 -7.16
C MET A 86 -6.60 5.23 -5.67
N PRO A 87 -7.84 5.52 -5.24
CA PRO A 87 -8.14 5.67 -3.81
C PRO A 87 -7.82 4.42 -3.00
N LEU A 88 -8.07 3.21 -3.55
CA LEU A 88 -7.78 1.97 -2.83
C LEU A 88 -6.27 1.75 -2.62
N HIS A 89 -5.46 2.02 -3.63
CA HIS A 89 -3.99 2.04 -3.53
C HIS A 89 -3.53 3.01 -2.44
N ALA A 90 -4.04 4.25 -2.49
CA ALA A 90 -3.70 5.28 -1.52
C ALA A 90 -4.16 4.92 -0.10
N HIS A 91 -5.35 4.31 0.06
CA HIS A 91 -5.87 3.90 1.36
C HIS A 91 -4.97 2.87 2.04
N ILE A 92 -4.60 1.80 1.33
CA ILE A 92 -3.75 0.74 1.89
C ILE A 92 -2.33 1.29 2.11
N GLY A 93 -1.78 2.03 1.14
CA GLY A 93 -0.46 2.65 1.25
C GLY A 93 -0.35 3.59 2.44
N MET A 94 -1.35 4.44 2.68
CA MET A 94 -1.36 5.36 3.81
C MET A 94 -1.55 4.64 5.14
N ASN A 95 -2.24 3.50 5.18
CA ASN A 95 -2.32 2.70 6.40
C ASN A 95 -0.94 2.16 6.83
N TYR A 96 -0.06 1.81 5.88
CA TYR A 96 1.34 1.49 6.19
C TYR A 96 2.08 2.69 6.79
N VAL A 97 1.93 3.89 6.20
CA VAL A 97 2.52 5.13 6.73
C VAL A 97 2.01 5.44 8.14
N ILE A 98 0.70 5.30 8.38
CA ILE A 98 0.09 5.50 9.70
C ILE A 98 0.66 4.50 10.72
N SER A 99 0.88 3.25 10.32
CA SER A 99 1.49 2.23 11.17
C SER A 99 2.91 2.57 11.60
N ASP A 100 3.69 3.20 10.71
CA ASP A 100 5.09 3.54 10.95
C ASP A 100 5.24 4.80 11.80
N TYR A 101 4.41 5.82 11.57
CA TYR A 101 4.65 7.16 12.14
C TYR A 101 3.64 7.61 13.20
N VAL A 102 2.44 7.03 13.29
CA VAL A 102 1.42 7.47 14.26
C VAL A 102 1.54 6.66 15.56
N PRO A 103 1.53 7.31 16.74
CA PRO A 103 1.55 6.59 18.02
C PRO A 103 0.30 5.74 18.20
N LYS A 104 0.44 4.57 18.86
CA LYS A 104 -0.62 3.57 18.99
C LYS A 104 -1.95 4.12 19.52
N SER A 105 -1.91 5.11 20.41
CA SER A 105 -3.08 5.77 20.99
C SER A 105 -3.90 6.55 19.95
N ALA A 106 -3.27 7.11 18.92
CA ALA A 106 -3.93 7.93 17.90
C ALA A 106 -4.21 7.18 16.59
N ARG A 107 -3.70 5.94 16.42
CA ARG A 107 -3.83 5.16 15.18
C ARG A 107 -5.28 4.94 14.76
N GLY A 108 -6.17 4.61 15.69
CA GLY A 108 -7.58 4.37 15.38
C GLY A 108 -8.23 5.59 14.73
N GLY A 109 -7.99 6.80 15.29
CA GLY A 109 -8.48 8.05 14.73
C GLY A 109 -7.88 8.37 13.37
N ALA A 110 -6.56 8.21 13.21
CA ALA A 110 -5.88 8.45 11.93
C ALA A 110 -6.38 7.51 10.82
N ARG A 111 -6.53 6.21 11.11
CA ARG A 111 -7.06 5.23 10.16
C ARG A 111 -8.53 5.49 9.81
N GLY A 112 -9.33 5.93 10.79
CA GLY A 112 -10.71 6.36 10.56
C GLY A 112 -10.81 7.59 9.64
N ALA A 113 -9.98 8.61 9.87
CA ALA A 113 -9.89 9.78 9.01
C ALA A 113 -9.44 9.41 7.59
N MET A 114 -8.47 8.50 7.48
CA MET A 114 -8.03 7.98 6.17
C MET A 114 -9.17 7.24 5.46
N LEU A 115 -9.93 6.39 6.15
CA LEU A 115 -11.08 5.72 5.55
C LEU A 115 -12.11 6.74 5.02
N ALA A 116 -12.42 7.78 5.80
CA ALA A 116 -13.33 8.83 5.37
C ALA A 116 -12.80 9.55 4.11
N ALA A 117 -11.51 9.91 4.08
CA ALA A 117 -10.88 10.53 2.93
C ALA A 117 -10.90 9.63 1.68
N SER A 118 -10.65 8.33 1.84
CA SER A 118 -10.70 7.34 0.75
C SER A 118 -12.10 7.18 0.17
N VAL A 119 -13.14 7.14 1.02
CA VAL A 119 -14.53 7.07 0.57
C VAL A 119 -14.92 8.34 -0.18
N LEU A 120 -14.60 9.52 0.37
CA LEU A 120 -14.87 10.80 -0.28
C LEU A 120 -14.16 10.92 -1.62
N ALA A 121 -12.88 10.52 -1.69
CA ALA A 121 -12.12 10.50 -2.93
C ALA A 121 -12.75 9.56 -3.97
N THR A 122 -13.14 8.35 -3.57
CA THR A 122 -13.78 7.37 -4.46
C THR A 122 -15.10 7.91 -5.01
N LEU A 123 -15.95 8.48 -4.16
CA LEU A 123 -17.22 9.09 -4.59
C LEU A 123 -16.99 10.30 -5.51
N GLY A 124 -16.02 11.15 -5.20
CA GLY A 124 -15.66 12.30 -6.02
C GLY A 124 -15.17 11.89 -7.41
N LEU A 125 -14.29 10.89 -7.49
CA LEU A 125 -13.78 10.36 -8.75
C LEU A 125 -14.88 9.63 -9.54
N LEU A 126 -15.74 8.85 -8.87
CA LEU A 126 -16.86 8.19 -9.54
C LEU A 126 -17.86 9.22 -10.09
N LYS A 127 -18.16 10.28 -9.34
CA LYS A 127 -18.98 11.39 -9.82
C LYS A 127 -18.35 12.08 -11.03
N LEU A 128 -17.03 12.31 -11.01
CA LEU A 128 -16.29 12.88 -12.16
C LEU A 128 -16.37 11.97 -13.40
N ASN A 129 -16.30 10.65 -13.22
CA ASN A 129 -16.33 9.68 -14.31
C ASN A 129 -17.73 9.43 -14.89
N LEU A 130 -18.77 9.47 -14.05
CA LEU A 130 -20.15 9.21 -14.48
C LEU A 130 -20.86 10.45 -15.01
N THR A 131 -20.54 11.64 -14.47
CA THR A 131 -21.27 12.89 -14.79
C THR A 131 -20.40 13.96 -15.43
N GLY A 132 -19.07 13.82 -15.36
CA GLY A 132 -18.11 14.78 -15.88
C GLY A 132 -17.41 14.29 -17.14
N ALA A 133 -16.27 14.93 -17.45
CA ALA A 133 -15.45 14.57 -18.61
C ALA A 133 -14.69 13.24 -18.46
N GLY A 134 -14.64 12.67 -17.25
CA GLY A 134 -13.78 11.53 -16.94
C GLY A 134 -12.38 11.95 -16.49
N LEU A 135 -11.74 11.07 -15.72
CA LEU A 135 -10.38 11.24 -15.19
C LEU A 135 -9.37 11.57 -16.31
N THR A 136 -9.36 10.77 -17.37
CA THR A 136 -8.32 10.88 -18.41
C THR A 136 -8.47 12.13 -19.26
N GLU A 137 -9.69 12.52 -19.64
CA GLU A 137 -9.89 13.77 -20.38
C GLU A 137 -9.67 14.99 -19.51
N THR A 138 -10.03 14.96 -18.22
CA THR A 138 -9.72 16.06 -17.28
C THR A 138 -8.20 16.27 -17.20
N LEU A 139 -7.45 15.16 -17.09
CA LEU A 139 -5.99 15.19 -17.07
C LEU A 139 -5.42 15.72 -18.40
N LYS A 140 -5.88 15.22 -19.56
CA LYS A 140 -5.40 15.68 -20.87
C LYS A 140 -5.82 17.11 -21.20
N ALA A 141 -6.98 17.55 -20.75
CA ALA A 141 -7.42 18.93 -20.88
C ALA A 141 -6.46 19.88 -20.15
N THR A 142 -5.95 19.47 -18.99
CA THR A 142 -4.92 20.23 -18.25
C THR A 142 -3.64 20.37 -19.08
N TRP A 143 -3.26 19.36 -19.86
CA TRP A 143 -2.09 19.41 -20.74
C TRP A 143 -2.29 20.13 -22.07
N ARG A 144 -3.52 20.19 -22.59
CA ARG A 144 -3.84 20.81 -23.89
C ARG A 144 -3.86 22.35 -23.85
N GLY A 145 -3.70 22.96 -22.68
CA GLY A 145 -3.77 24.41 -22.48
C GLY A 145 -5.20 24.96 -22.54
N PRO A 146 -5.39 26.26 -22.23
CA PRO A 146 -6.72 26.88 -22.26
C PRO A 146 -7.29 26.84 -23.67
N LYS A 147 -8.53 26.35 -23.83
CA LYS A 147 -9.26 26.55 -25.09
C LYS A 147 -9.48 28.06 -25.29
N PRO A 148 -9.27 28.61 -26.49
CA PRO A 148 -9.65 29.99 -26.79
C PRO A 148 -11.11 30.20 -26.40
N LYS A 149 -11.40 31.29 -25.68
CA LYS A 149 -12.79 31.68 -25.43
C LYS A 149 -13.39 32.02 -26.80
N GLU A 150 -14.44 31.32 -27.21
CA GLU A 150 -15.26 31.76 -28.33
C GLU A 150 -15.96 33.06 -27.91
N GLU A 151 -15.30 34.19 -28.18
CA GLU A 151 -15.93 35.50 -28.13
C GLU A 151 -16.90 35.63 -29.31
N GLY A 152 -18.20 35.53 -29.01
CA GLY A 152 -19.25 36.15 -29.81
C GLY A 152 -19.78 35.35 -30.99
N ALA A 153 -20.73 34.46 -30.72
CA ALA A 153 -21.85 34.23 -31.64
C ALA A 153 -23.10 34.84 -30.97
N LYS A 154 -23.33 36.12 -31.28
CA LYS A 154 -24.67 36.72 -31.23
C LYS A 154 -25.32 36.55 -32.58
#